data_AF-A0A428Q6A1-F1
#
_entry.id   AF-A0A428Q6A1-F1
#
_cell.length_a   1.000
_cell.length_b   1.000
_cell.length_c   1.000
_cell.angle_alpha   90.00
_cell.angle_beta   90.00
_cell.angle_gamma   90.00
#
_symmetry.space_group_name_H-M   'P 1'
#
loop_
_entity.id
_entity.type
_entity.pdbx_description
1 polymer ?
#
loop_
_entity_poly.entity_id
_entity_poly.type
_entity_poly.pdbx_seq_one_letter_code
_entity_poly.pdbx_strand_id
1 'polypeptide(L)'
;MDWFTRVWIIQEVANAKRARIQCSAGTIDARFLALAPWLLGHSINEQPQAVLDIFPGPSREFSWWNENRTLGTLLKKFRECQATDPRDRVYALLGIASDMTNDAIEPDYSKSELQVLRDTCNYLFGEKQFAALSNLQRIEQLQEDIPGWAGACLEEKMMWRDKPEDIERSLERQERVKCTEKILKLTSFSLGHSTLALLLTKINTPMSFAPKLFREAVWLGSDAFGFLIGEFTDKIGNLESLLLAAAEAGEDTMDMIYQKCDIPAGI
;
A
#
# COMPACT_ATOMS: atom_id res chain seq x y z
N MET A 1 -20.17 21.99 -2.47
CA MET A 1 -20.99 20.77 -2.24
C MET A 1 -20.29 20.04 -1.10
N ASP A 2 -20.60 20.47 0.13
CA ASP A 2 -19.74 20.21 1.29
C ASP A 2 -20.03 18.84 1.93
N TRP A 3 -21.02 18.11 1.41
CA TRP A 3 -21.38 16.78 1.89
C TRP A 3 -20.36 15.70 1.46
N PHE A 4 -19.96 15.69 0.18
CA PHE A 4 -19.02 14.70 -0.37
C PHE A 4 -17.61 14.78 0.18
N THR A 5 -17.29 15.87 0.88
CA THR A 5 -15.98 16.07 1.46
C THR A 5 -15.89 15.56 2.89
N ARG A 6 -17.00 15.34 3.62
CA ARG A 6 -16.96 14.95 5.04
C ARG A 6 -16.56 13.49 5.23
N VAL A 7 -15.64 13.18 6.13
CA VAL A 7 -15.17 11.79 6.35
C VAL A 7 -16.29 10.82 6.78
N TRP A 8 -17.27 11.28 7.57
CA TRP A 8 -18.38 10.45 8.04
C TRP A 8 -19.30 9.91 6.94
N ILE A 9 -19.34 10.57 5.78
CA ILE A 9 -20.09 10.08 4.62
C ILE A 9 -19.62 8.69 4.18
N ILE A 10 -18.35 8.38 4.42
CA ILE A 10 -17.73 7.16 3.92
C ILE A 10 -18.43 5.97 4.55
N GLN A 11 -18.67 5.98 5.86
CA GLN A 11 -19.42 4.92 6.53
C GLN A 11 -20.86 4.84 6.07
N GLU A 12 -21.53 6.00 5.95
CA GLU A 12 -22.93 6.08 5.53
C GLU A 12 -23.13 5.38 4.18
N VAL A 13 -22.24 5.65 3.23
CA VAL A 13 -22.36 5.10 1.88
C VAL A 13 -21.80 3.69 1.79
N ALA A 14 -20.64 3.42 2.40
CA ALA A 14 -20.02 2.09 2.40
C ALA A 14 -20.97 1.01 2.94
N ASN A 15 -21.63 1.29 4.07
CA ASN A 15 -22.52 0.33 4.74
C ASN A 15 -23.94 0.30 4.17
N ALA A 16 -24.31 1.25 3.31
CA ALA A 16 -25.62 1.28 2.70
C ALA A 16 -25.82 0.11 1.72
N LYS A 17 -26.95 -0.60 1.83
CA LYS A 17 -27.40 -1.56 0.81
C LYS A 17 -27.91 -0.86 -0.46
N ARG A 18 -28.48 0.34 -0.30
CA ARG A 18 -29.02 1.20 -1.36
C ARG A 18 -28.84 2.64 -0.93
N ALA A 19 -28.41 3.51 -1.84
CA ALA A 19 -28.24 4.93 -1.57
C ALA A 19 -28.84 5.77 -2.71
N ARG A 20 -29.40 6.92 -2.35
CA ARG A 20 -29.87 7.95 -3.29
C ARG A 20 -29.28 9.28 -2.88
N ILE A 21 -28.75 10.01 -3.86
CA ILE A 21 -28.17 11.34 -3.67
C ILE A 21 -29.23 12.33 -4.10
N GLN A 22 -29.57 13.24 -3.19
CA GLN A 22 -30.56 14.28 -3.42
C GLN A 22 -29.88 15.64 -3.41
N CYS A 23 -30.16 16.45 -4.43
CA CYS A 23 -29.76 17.84 -4.52
C CYS A 23 -30.96 18.70 -4.95
N SER A 24 -30.76 20.02 -5.05
CA SER A 24 -31.80 20.95 -5.50
C SER A 24 -32.30 20.64 -6.92
N ALA A 25 -31.46 20.05 -7.78
CA ALA A 25 -31.81 19.71 -9.16
C ALA A 25 -32.56 18.38 -9.30
N GLY A 26 -32.61 17.54 -8.26
CA GLY A 26 -33.30 16.26 -8.31
C GLY A 26 -32.67 15.17 -7.44
N THR A 27 -33.03 13.92 -7.71
CA THR A 27 -32.52 12.75 -6.99
C THR A 27 -31.97 11.72 -7.98
N ILE A 28 -30.79 11.18 -7.69
CA ILE A 28 -30.14 10.12 -8.49
C ILE A 28 -29.81 8.92 -7.62
N ASP A 29 -29.98 7.71 -8.16
CA ASP A 29 -29.51 6.48 -7.49
C ASP A 29 -27.97 6.47 -7.50
N ALA A 30 -27.37 6.12 -6.36
CA ALA A 30 -25.91 6.10 -6.19
C ALA A 30 -25.21 5.26 -7.27
N ARG A 31 -25.83 4.18 -7.73
CA ARG A 31 -25.29 3.33 -8.79
C ARG A 31 -25.03 4.09 -10.10
N PHE A 32 -25.95 4.99 -10.47
CA PHE A 32 -25.78 5.79 -11.68
C PHE A 32 -24.73 6.88 -11.49
N LEU A 33 -24.68 7.48 -10.30
CA LEU A 33 -23.68 8.50 -10.00
C LEU A 33 -22.26 7.92 -10.00
N ALA A 34 -22.08 6.70 -9.49
CA ALA A 34 -20.80 5.99 -9.50
C ALA A 34 -20.28 5.70 -10.91
N LEU A 35 -21.18 5.46 -11.87
CA LEU A 35 -20.84 5.22 -13.27
C LEU A 35 -20.69 6.50 -14.09
N ALA A 36 -21.08 7.66 -13.56
CA ALA A 36 -21.13 8.91 -14.31
C ALA A 36 -19.77 9.33 -14.91
N PRO A 37 -18.62 9.25 -14.21
CA PRO A 37 -17.33 9.60 -14.81
C PRO A 37 -17.02 8.77 -16.06
N TRP A 38 -17.26 7.46 -15.98
CA TRP A 38 -17.06 6.54 -17.10
C TRP A 38 -18.02 6.82 -18.26
N LEU A 39 -19.32 6.98 -17.98
CA LEU A 39 -20.34 7.26 -19.00
C LEU A 39 -20.11 8.59 -19.72
N LEU A 40 -19.58 9.58 -19.00
CA LEU A 40 -19.33 10.92 -19.53
C LEU A 40 -17.92 11.06 -20.13
N GLY A 41 -17.07 10.02 -20.06
CA GLY A 41 -15.68 10.09 -20.52
C GLY A 41 -14.82 11.10 -19.76
N HIS A 42 -15.15 11.39 -18.50
CA HIS A 42 -14.41 12.32 -17.66
C HIS A 42 -13.53 11.56 -16.67
N SER A 43 -12.25 11.93 -16.59
CA SER A 43 -11.43 11.57 -15.45
C SER A 43 -11.75 12.48 -14.27
N ILE A 44 -11.87 11.89 -13.09
CA ILE A 44 -11.99 12.63 -11.84
C ILE A 44 -10.77 12.36 -10.96
N ASN A 45 -10.51 13.26 -10.01
CA ASN A 45 -9.38 13.13 -9.09
C ASN A 45 -9.49 11.84 -8.26
N GLU A 46 -8.35 11.37 -7.74
CA GLU A 46 -8.23 10.08 -7.02
C GLU A 46 -9.26 9.94 -5.89
N GLN A 47 -9.42 10.96 -5.05
CA GLN A 47 -10.33 10.86 -3.90
C GLN A 47 -11.82 10.88 -4.28
N PRO A 48 -12.33 11.80 -5.12
CA PRO A 48 -13.70 11.71 -5.62
C PRO A 48 -13.98 10.34 -6.27
N GLN A 49 -13.02 9.79 -7.01
CA GLN A 49 -13.13 8.42 -7.55
C GLN A 49 -13.23 7.40 -6.42
N ALA A 50 -12.36 7.48 -5.41
CA ALA A 50 -12.42 6.59 -4.26
C ALA A 50 -13.77 6.64 -3.54
N VAL A 51 -14.41 7.81 -3.41
CA VAL A 51 -15.76 7.95 -2.83
C VAL A 51 -16.82 7.31 -3.73
N LEU A 52 -16.75 7.48 -5.06
CA LEU A 52 -17.69 6.83 -5.98
C LEU A 52 -17.53 5.31 -6.02
N ASP A 53 -16.29 4.83 -5.90
CA ASP A 53 -15.95 3.40 -5.90
C ASP A 53 -16.58 2.66 -4.73
N ILE A 54 -16.89 3.36 -3.63
CA ILE A 54 -17.59 2.80 -2.47
C ILE A 54 -19.10 2.91 -2.55
N PHE A 55 -19.71 3.35 -3.65
CA PHE A 55 -21.18 3.46 -3.74
C PHE A 55 -21.83 2.08 -3.96
N PRO A 56 -23.00 1.78 -3.35
CA PRO A 56 -23.60 0.46 -3.49
C PRO A 56 -23.92 0.20 -4.96
N GLY A 57 -23.40 -0.88 -5.53
CA GLY A 57 -23.58 -1.20 -6.95
C GLY A 57 -22.47 -2.07 -7.54
N PRO A 58 -22.61 -2.48 -8.81
CA PRO A 58 -21.62 -3.31 -9.50
C PRO A 58 -20.23 -2.67 -9.57
N SER A 59 -20.13 -1.34 -9.59
CA SER A 59 -18.84 -0.63 -9.63
C SER A 59 -17.93 -0.98 -8.45
N ARG A 60 -18.48 -1.34 -7.29
CA ARG A 60 -17.68 -1.80 -6.13
C ARG A 60 -16.91 -3.08 -6.42
N GLU A 61 -17.49 -4.01 -7.18
CA GLU A 61 -16.91 -5.33 -7.45
C GLU A 61 -15.65 -5.23 -8.32
N PHE A 62 -15.58 -4.18 -9.13
CA PHE A 62 -14.51 -3.93 -10.10
C PHE A 62 -13.54 -2.82 -9.66
N SER A 63 -13.66 -2.31 -8.44
CA SER A 63 -12.81 -1.24 -7.90
C SER A 63 -11.90 -1.74 -6.78
N TRP A 64 -11.01 -0.87 -6.31
CA TRP A 64 -10.16 -1.12 -5.13
C TRP A 64 -10.98 -1.51 -3.88
N TRP A 65 -12.29 -1.20 -3.85
CA TRP A 65 -13.16 -1.56 -2.74
C TRP A 65 -13.30 -3.07 -2.54
N ASN A 66 -13.17 -3.86 -3.62
CA ASN A 66 -13.20 -5.33 -3.54
C ASN A 66 -11.83 -5.94 -3.20
N GLU A 67 -10.78 -5.12 -3.08
CA GLU A 67 -9.45 -5.53 -2.66
C GLU A 67 -9.31 -5.52 -1.12
N ASN A 68 -8.07 -5.68 -0.61
CA ASN A 68 -7.77 -5.59 0.82
C ASN A 68 -7.92 -4.14 1.32
N ARG A 69 -9.05 -3.85 1.98
CA ARG A 69 -9.39 -2.55 2.58
C ARG A 69 -8.71 -2.37 3.94
N THR A 70 -7.38 -2.43 3.98
CA THR A 70 -6.68 -2.19 5.24
C THR A 70 -6.88 -0.75 5.72
N LEU A 71 -6.72 -0.51 7.02
CA LEU A 71 -6.79 0.85 7.58
C LEU A 71 -5.82 1.80 6.85
N GLY A 72 -4.61 1.34 6.51
CA GLY A 72 -3.64 2.11 5.73
C GLY A 72 -4.15 2.50 4.34
N THR A 73 -4.80 1.58 3.61
CA THR A 73 -5.44 1.85 2.32
C THR A 73 -6.50 2.93 2.45
N LEU A 74 -7.39 2.80 3.44
CA LEU A 74 -8.51 3.73 3.65
C LEU A 74 -8.01 5.13 4.02
N LEU A 75 -7.04 5.22 4.94
CA LEU A 75 -6.44 6.47 5.36
C LEU A 75 -5.79 7.22 4.19
N LYS A 76 -5.18 6.50 3.24
CA LYS A 76 -4.60 7.07 2.02
C LYS A 76 -5.67 7.52 1.02
N LYS A 77 -6.68 6.68 0.76
CA LYS A 77 -7.74 6.93 -0.22
C LYS A 77 -8.62 8.12 0.14
N PHE A 78 -8.82 8.35 1.43
CA PHE A 78 -9.70 9.40 1.95
C PHE A 78 -8.96 10.56 2.64
N ARG A 79 -7.66 10.76 2.32
CA ARG A 79 -6.80 11.77 2.96
C ARG A 79 -7.23 13.22 2.76
N GLU A 80 -7.96 13.56 1.71
CA GLU A 80 -8.49 14.92 1.47
C GLU A 80 -9.92 15.08 2.02
N CYS A 81 -10.50 14.03 2.63
CA CYS A 81 -11.77 14.15 3.33
C CYS A 81 -11.60 15.06 4.54
N GLN A 82 -12.60 15.89 4.76
CA GLN A 82 -12.69 16.90 5.79
C GLN A 82 -13.28 16.29 7.06
N ALA A 83 -12.69 16.64 8.18
CA ALA A 83 -13.15 16.27 9.50
C ALA A 83 -13.07 17.51 10.39
N THR A 84 -14.16 17.82 11.09
CA THR A 84 -14.16 18.94 12.05
C THR A 84 -13.35 18.56 13.29
N ASP A 85 -13.49 17.32 13.74
CA ASP A 85 -12.60 16.72 14.72
C ASP A 85 -11.52 15.90 13.98
N PRO A 86 -10.22 16.21 14.13
CA PRO A 86 -9.16 15.51 13.40
C PRO A 86 -9.14 14.00 13.69
N ARG A 87 -9.63 13.56 14.86
CA ARG A 87 -9.70 12.13 15.23
C ARG A 87 -10.66 11.33 14.35
N ASP A 88 -11.69 12.00 13.80
CA ASP A 88 -12.66 11.36 12.90
C ASP A 88 -12.02 10.89 11.59
N ARG A 89 -10.85 11.43 11.23
CA ARG A 89 -10.06 10.95 10.08
C ARG A 89 -9.65 9.48 10.22
N VAL A 90 -9.53 9.00 11.46
CA VAL A 90 -9.30 7.58 11.79
C VAL A 90 -10.61 6.90 12.16
N TYR A 91 -11.38 7.46 13.10
CA TYR A 91 -12.55 6.79 13.67
C TYR A 91 -13.66 6.49 12.65
N ALA A 92 -13.84 7.35 11.65
CA ALA A 92 -14.79 7.09 10.57
C ALA A 92 -14.37 5.92 9.66
N LEU A 93 -13.11 5.46 9.70
CA LEU A 93 -12.64 4.39 8.81
C LEU A 93 -12.58 3.02 9.51
N LEU A 94 -12.57 2.98 10.84
CA LEU A 94 -12.40 1.75 11.61
C LEU A 94 -13.47 0.69 11.27
N GLY A 95 -14.74 1.09 11.17
CA GLY A 95 -15.85 0.17 10.91
C GLY A 95 -15.92 -0.42 9.49
N ILE A 96 -15.05 0.01 8.57
CA ILE A 96 -15.01 -0.46 7.17
C ILE A 96 -13.65 -1.06 6.78
N ALA A 97 -12.67 -1.00 7.68
CA ALA A 97 -11.35 -1.59 7.51
C ALA A 97 -11.43 -3.12 7.65
N SER A 98 -10.79 -3.85 6.75
CA SER A 98 -10.82 -5.33 6.72
C SER A 98 -9.84 -5.98 7.70
N ASP A 99 -8.79 -5.26 8.08
CA ASP A 99 -7.73 -5.74 8.97
C ASP A 99 -8.00 -5.37 10.44
N MET A 100 -8.99 -4.51 10.71
CA MET A 100 -9.40 -4.16 12.06
C MET A 100 -10.06 -5.36 12.75
N THR A 101 -9.33 -6.01 13.65
CA THR A 101 -9.91 -6.89 14.66
C THR A 101 -10.54 -6.04 15.77
N ASN A 102 -11.67 -6.50 16.30
CA ASN A 102 -12.68 -5.71 17.02
C ASN A 102 -12.25 -4.89 18.26
N ASP A 103 -10.97 -4.76 18.61
CA ASP A 103 -10.52 -3.98 19.78
C ASP A 103 -9.16 -3.26 19.59
N ALA A 104 -8.56 -3.28 18.39
CA ALA A 104 -7.19 -2.76 18.23
C ALA A 104 -7.11 -1.22 18.40
N ILE A 105 -8.14 -0.52 17.92
CA ILE A 105 -8.35 0.92 18.07
C ILE A 105 -9.85 1.12 18.18
N GLU A 106 -10.31 1.81 19.22
CA GLU A 106 -11.70 2.19 19.40
C GLU A 106 -11.85 3.72 19.42
N PRO A 107 -13.01 4.25 18.98
CA PRO A 107 -13.34 5.66 19.14
C PRO A 107 -13.37 6.08 20.63
N ASP A 108 -12.38 6.87 21.04
CA ASP A 108 -12.26 7.41 22.39
C ASP A 108 -11.96 8.91 22.32
N TYR A 109 -13.02 9.71 22.40
CA TYR A 109 -12.91 11.17 22.36
C TYR A 109 -12.33 11.79 23.65
N SER A 110 -11.96 10.98 24.66
CA SER A 110 -11.13 11.47 25.76
C SER A 110 -9.65 11.59 25.37
N LYS A 111 -9.20 10.87 24.33
CA LYS A 111 -7.84 10.94 23.80
C LYS A 111 -7.60 12.22 23.01
N SER A 112 -6.40 12.78 23.12
CA SER A 112 -5.94 13.83 22.21
C SER A 112 -5.68 13.29 20.81
N GLU A 113 -5.65 14.16 19.80
CA GLU A 113 -5.27 13.80 18.44
C GLU A 113 -3.92 13.06 18.39
N LEU A 114 -2.92 13.55 19.15
CA LEU A 114 -1.59 12.93 19.22
C LEU A 114 -1.63 11.51 19.78
N GLN A 115 -2.53 11.22 20.74
CA GLN A 115 -2.70 9.87 21.26
C GLN A 115 -3.31 8.95 20.20
N VAL A 116 -4.34 9.41 19.49
CA VAL A 116 -4.97 8.64 18.39
C VAL A 116 -3.97 8.41 17.25
N LEU A 117 -3.17 9.41 16.91
CA LEU A 117 -2.08 9.29 15.93
C LEU A 117 -1.08 8.20 16.35
N ARG A 118 -0.65 8.19 17.62
CA ARG A 118 0.29 7.17 18.13
C ARG A 118 -0.32 5.77 18.08
N ASP A 119 -1.57 5.62 18.51
CA ASP A 119 -2.30 4.35 18.44
C ASP A 119 -2.39 3.86 16.98
N THR A 120 -2.67 4.78 16.05
CA THR A 120 -2.74 4.50 14.62
C THR A 120 -1.38 4.08 14.06
N CYS A 121 -0.30 4.79 14.39
CA CYS A 121 1.05 4.45 13.98
C CYS A 121 1.48 3.08 14.52
N ASN A 122 1.21 2.81 15.80
CA ASN A 122 1.51 1.52 16.42
C ASN A 122 0.75 0.38 15.75
N TYR A 123 -0.49 0.63 15.38
CA TYR A 123 -1.27 -0.33 14.61
C TYR A 123 -0.68 -0.53 13.21
N LEU A 124 -0.41 0.53 12.45
CA LEU A 124 0.06 0.39 11.06
C LEU A 124 1.47 -0.18 10.94
N PHE A 125 2.37 0.19 11.86
CA PHE A 125 3.82 -0.06 11.76
C PHE A 125 4.39 -0.91 12.90
N GLY A 126 3.59 -1.25 13.92
CA GLY A 126 4.00 -2.00 15.11
C GLY A 126 4.37 -1.10 16.30
N GLU A 127 4.44 -1.68 17.50
CA GLU A 127 4.51 -1.00 18.80
C GLU A 127 5.83 -0.26 19.12
N LYS A 128 6.73 -0.09 18.14
CA LYS A 128 8.03 0.56 18.34
C LYS A 128 7.95 2.05 18.03
N GLN A 129 8.63 2.86 18.84
CA GLN A 129 8.86 4.26 18.53
C GLN A 129 9.91 4.35 17.43
N PHE A 130 9.47 4.47 16.18
CA PHE A 130 10.35 4.68 15.04
C PHE A 130 10.83 6.12 15.01
N ALA A 131 12.13 6.32 14.75
CA ALA A 131 12.71 7.65 14.61
C ALA A 131 12.05 8.41 13.45
N ALA A 132 11.69 7.69 12.37
CA ALA A 132 10.95 8.23 11.24
C ALA A 132 9.65 8.93 11.65
N LEU A 133 8.96 8.46 12.70
CA LEU A 133 7.65 8.97 13.11
C LEU A 133 7.73 10.06 14.18
N SER A 134 8.92 10.39 14.71
CA SER A 134 9.07 11.26 15.88
C SER A 134 8.53 12.67 15.68
N ASN A 135 8.53 13.16 14.44
CA ASN A 135 8.10 14.51 14.08
C ASN A 135 6.59 14.60 13.76
N LEU A 136 5.89 13.47 13.67
CA LEU A 136 4.45 13.46 13.41
C LEU A 136 3.69 13.97 14.64
N GLN A 137 2.95 15.05 14.46
CA GLN A 137 2.11 15.66 15.50
C GLN A 137 0.62 15.58 15.17
N ARG A 138 0.28 15.36 13.89
CA ARG A 138 -1.09 15.36 13.39
C ARG A 138 -1.40 14.17 12.51
N ILE A 139 -2.68 13.79 12.49
CA ILE A 139 -3.17 12.68 11.66
C ILE A 139 -3.06 13.01 10.18
N GLU A 140 -3.27 14.27 9.78
CA GLU A 140 -3.11 14.70 8.39
C GLU A 140 -1.70 14.40 7.84
N GLN A 141 -0.66 14.66 8.63
CA GLN A 141 0.75 14.43 8.23
C GLN A 141 1.05 12.95 7.97
N LEU A 142 0.42 12.05 8.73
CA LEU A 142 0.53 10.61 8.50
C LEU A 142 -0.10 10.23 7.15
N GLN A 143 -1.26 10.80 6.82
CA GLN A 143 -2.02 10.45 5.61
C GLN A 143 -1.39 10.99 4.31
N GLU A 144 -0.50 11.98 4.39
CA GLU A 144 0.19 12.56 3.24
C GLU A 144 1.10 11.55 2.52
N ASP A 145 1.79 10.67 3.25
CA ASP A 145 2.74 9.71 2.65
C ASP A 145 2.80 8.37 3.43
N ILE A 146 1.64 7.73 3.61
CA ILE A 146 1.57 6.37 4.24
C ILE A 146 2.59 5.39 3.62
N PRO A 147 2.73 5.27 2.28
CA PRO A 147 3.74 4.39 1.70
C PRO A 147 5.19 4.76 2.07
N GLY A 148 5.50 6.05 2.16
CA GLY A 148 6.80 6.55 2.61
C GLY A 148 7.08 6.23 4.09
N TRP A 149 6.11 6.46 4.97
CA TRP A 149 6.21 6.10 6.39
C TRP A 149 6.38 4.59 6.57
N ALA A 150 5.64 3.78 5.81
CA ALA A 150 5.77 2.33 5.80
C ALA A 150 7.19 1.89 5.39
N GLY A 151 7.76 2.50 4.35
CA GLY A 151 9.12 2.23 3.89
C GLY A 151 10.17 2.57 4.95
N ALA A 152 10.07 3.76 5.55
CA ALA A 152 10.99 4.20 6.60
C ALA A 152 10.93 3.30 7.85
N CYS A 153 9.72 2.92 8.28
CA CYS A 153 9.56 1.99 9.41
C CYS A 153 10.10 0.59 9.07
N LEU A 154 9.91 0.12 7.83
CA LEU A 154 10.44 -1.16 7.37
C LEU A 154 11.98 -1.18 7.37
N GLU A 155 12.61 -0.10 6.90
CA GLU A 155 14.07 0.06 6.98
C GLU A 155 14.58 -0.05 8.41
N GLU A 156 13.96 0.68 9.35
CA GLU A 156 14.35 0.62 10.75
C GLU A 156 14.19 -0.81 11.31
N LYS A 157 13.07 -1.48 11.05
CA LYS A 157 12.85 -2.88 11.46
C LYS A 157 13.93 -3.83 10.93
N MET A 158 14.29 -3.70 9.66
CA MET A 158 15.34 -4.52 9.04
C MET A 158 16.72 -4.23 9.66
N MET A 159 17.02 -2.96 9.95
CA MET A 159 18.26 -2.58 10.65
C MET A 159 18.35 -3.18 12.06
N TRP A 160 17.23 -3.15 12.80
CA TRP A 160 17.15 -3.70 14.16
C TRP A 160 16.98 -5.22 14.19
N ARG A 161 16.95 -5.89 13.02
CA ARG A 161 16.73 -7.34 12.87
C ARG A 161 15.48 -7.82 13.61
N ASP A 162 14.37 -7.11 13.40
CA ASP A 162 13.07 -7.55 13.88
C ASP A 162 12.74 -8.94 13.33
N LYS A 163 11.91 -9.68 14.07
CA LYS A 163 11.51 -11.02 13.66
C LYS A 163 10.74 -10.96 12.33
N PRO A 164 10.93 -11.94 11.42
CA PRO A 164 10.20 -12.00 10.16
C PRO A 164 8.69 -11.82 10.31
N GLU A 165 8.09 -12.43 11.35
CA GLU A 165 6.64 -12.36 11.58
C GLU A 165 6.15 -10.94 11.92
N ASP A 166 6.99 -10.12 12.57
CA ASP A 166 6.66 -8.74 12.88
C ASP A 166 6.81 -7.82 11.65
N ILE A 167 7.71 -8.17 10.73
CA ILE A 167 7.84 -7.51 9.43
C ILE A 167 6.64 -7.85 8.55
N GLU A 168 6.29 -9.14 8.45
CA GLU A 168 5.15 -9.62 7.66
C GLU A 168 3.84 -8.99 8.14
N ARG A 169 3.58 -8.98 9.46
CA ARG A 169 2.39 -8.35 10.03
C ARG A 169 2.28 -6.87 9.67
N SER A 170 3.40 -6.14 9.66
CA SER A 170 3.40 -4.74 9.22
C SER A 170 3.14 -4.62 7.73
N LEU A 171 3.72 -5.46 6.88
CA LEU A 171 3.50 -5.46 5.43
C LEU A 171 2.05 -5.81 5.06
N GLU A 172 1.41 -6.73 5.78
CA GLU A 172 0.02 -7.11 5.56
C GLU A 172 -0.96 -5.94 5.77
N ARG A 173 -0.66 -5.05 6.73
CA ARG A 173 -1.46 -3.86 7.02
C ARG A 173 -1.31 -2.74 5.98
N GLN A 174 -0.34 -2.85 5.07
CA GLN A 174 -0.08 -1.85 4.04
C GLN A 174 -0.57 -2.33 2.67
N GLU A 175 -1.16 -1.42 1.88
CA GLU A 175 -1.43 -1.65 0.46
C GLU A 175 -0.13 -1.71 -0.33
N ARG A 176 0.73 -0.72 -0.11
CA ARG A 176 2.01 -0.53 -0.78
C ARG A 176 3.05 -0.01 0.19
N VAL A 177 4.30 -0.29 -0.13
CA VAL A 177 5.46 0.23 0.59
C VAL A 177 6.37 0.94 -0.40
N LYS A 178 6.81 2.15 -0.06
CA LYS A 178 7.81 2.86 -0.85
C LYS A 178 9.16 2.16 -0.68
N CYS A 179 9.66 1.59 -1.77
CA CYS A 179 10.96 0.93 -1.77
C CYS A 179 12.10 1.96 -1.84
N THR A 180 13.17 1.71 -1.10
CA THR A 180 14.40 2.49 -1.11
C THR A 180 15.59 1.58 -1.41
N GLU A 181 16.70 2.18 -1.82
CA GLU A 181 17.95 1.44 -2.07
C GLU A 181 18.42 0.67 -0.82
N LYS A 182 18.12 1.20 0.37
CA LYS A 182 18.49 0.59 1.64
C LYS A 182 17.63 -0.65 1.96
N ILE A 183 16.34 -0.62 1.66
CA ILE A 183 15.47 -1.81 1.75
C ILE A 183 16.02 -2.91 0.84
N LEU A 184 16.33 -2.60 -0.42
CA LEU A 184 16.88 -3.58 -1.37
C LEU A 184 18.19 -4.20 -0.85
N LYS A 185 19.11 -3.37 -0.34
CA LYS A 185 20.35 -3.86 0.28
C LYS A 185 20.08 -4.74 1.50
N LEU A 186 19.17 -4.38 2.39
CA LEU A 186 18.91 -5.18 3.60
C LEU A 186 18.21 -6.51 3.29
N THR A 187 17.40 -6.55 2.23
CA THR A 187 16.70 -7.76 1.80
C THR A 187 17.63 -8.85 1.29
N SER A 188 18.78 -8.51 0.70
CA SER A 188 19.75 -9.48 0.19
C SER A 188 20.52 -10.23 1.28
N PHE A 189 20.51 -9.74 2.53
CA PHE A 189 21.34 -10.28 3.60
C PHE A 189 20.58 -11.02 4.71
N SER A 190 19.25 -10.89 4.80
CA SER A 190 18.58 -11.22 6.07
C SER A 190 17.10 -11.62 6.05
N LEU A 191 16.38 -11.49 4.93
CA LEU A 191 14.96 -11.82 4.91
C LEU A 191 14.72 -13.30 4.56
N GLY A 192 13.79 -13.93 5.26
CA GLY A 192 13.27 -15.24 4.87
C GLY A 192 12.50 -15.16 3.55
N HIS A 193 12.45 -16.29 2.83
CA HIS A 193 11.81 -16.41 1.52
C HIS A 193 10.35 -15.91 1.50
N SER A 194 9.56 -16.23 2.54
CA SER A 194 8.16 -15.80 2.68
C SER A 194 8.03 -14.29 2.84
N THR A 195 8.87 -13.68 3.68
CA THR A 195 8.86 -12.24 3.92
C THR A 195 9.27 -11.47 2.67
N LEU A 196 10.25 -11.98 1.92
CA LEU A 196 10.71 -11.38 0.67
C LEU A 196 9.62 -11.45 -0.40
N ALA A 197 8.96 -12.60 -0.56
CA ALA A 197 7.83 -12.75 -1.47
C ALA A 197 6.70 -11.76 -1.13
N LEU A 198 6.33 -11.65 0.16
CA LEU A 198 5.31 -10.69 0.60
C LEU A 198 5.72 -9.25 0.31
N LEU A 199 6.96 -8.86 0.62
CA LEU A 199 7.48 -7.52 0.35
C LEU A 199 7.39 -7.16 -1.14
N LEU A 200 7.79 -8.08 -2.03
CA LEU A 200 7.72 -7.88 -3.48
C LEU A 200 6.29 -7.62 -3.96
N THR A 201 5.28 -8.27 -3.35
CA THR A 201 3.87 -7.97 -3.69
C THR A 201 3.45 -6.54 -3.34
N LYS A 202 4.11 -5.89 -2.38
CA LYS A 202 3.78 -4.56 -1.87
C LYS A 202 4.54 -3.43 -2.55
N ILE A 203 5.62 -3.73 -3.28
CA ILE A 203 6.47 -2.70 -3.92
C ILE A 203 6.01 -2.39 -5.36
N ASN A 204 5.34 -3.34 -6.03
CA ASN A 204 5.19 -3.34 -7.49
C ASN A 204 4.65 -2.02 -8.10
N THR A 205 5.41 -1.48 -9.06
CA THR A 205 5.08 -0.31 -9.92
C THR A 205 4.82 -0.75 -11.38
N PRO A 206 4.30 0.10 -12.29
CA PRO A 206 3.46 -0.32 -13.42
C PRO A 206 4.22 -0.75 -14.69
N MET A 207 5.09 -1.76 -14.63
CA MET A 207 5.57 -2.43 -15.86
C MET A 207 5.48 -3.96 -15.79
N SER A 208 4.79 -4.52 -16.78
CA SER A 208 4.50 -5.96 -16.92
C SER A 208 5.76 -6.73 -17.30
N PHE A 209 6.16 -7.69 -16.48
CA PHE A 209 7.06 -8.77 -16.89
C PHE A 209 6.30 -10.11 -16.88
N ALA A 210 6.43 -10.91 -17.93
CA ALA A 210 5.87 -12.25 -18.02
C ALA A 210 6.91 -13.28 -17.52
N PRO A 211 6.73 -13.92 -16.36
CA PRO A 211 7.70 -14.83 -15.72
C PRO A 211 8.18 -16.02 -16.56
N LYS A 212 7.50 -16.31 -17.67
CA LYS A 212 7.82 -17.42 -18.58
C LYS A 212 9.10 -17.21 -19.38
N LEU A 213 9.39 -15.97 -19.82
CA LEU A 213 10.56 -15.67 -20.65
C LEU A 213 11.89 -15.75 -19.88
N PHE A 214 11.88 -15.35 -18.60
CA PHE A 214 13.06 -15.47 -17.73
C PHE A 214 13.41 -16.93 -17.46
N ARG A 215 12.40 -17.76 -17.26
CA ARG A 215 12.57 -19.20 -17.00
C ARG A 215 13.24 -19.92 -18.18
N GLU A 216 12.90 -19.56 -19.42
CA GLU A 216 13.56 -20.12 -20.62
C GLU A 216 15.00 -19.61 -20.79
N ALA A 217 15.28 -18.35 -20.48
CA ALA A 217 16.62 -17.78 -20.60
C ALA A 217 17.65 -18.41 -19.63
N VAL A 218 17.22 -18.74 -18.40
CA VAL A 218 18.06 -19.46 -17.42
C VAL A 218 18.44 -20.86 -17.92
N TRP A 219 17.55 -21.53 -18.65
CA TRP A 219 17.80 -22.85 -19.24
C TRP A 219 18.70 -22.83 -20.48
N LEU A 220 18.83 -21.68 -21.17
CA LEU A 220 19.59 -21.54 -22.42
C LEU A 220 21.09 -21.27 -22.21
N GLY A 221 21.56 -21.08 -20.98
CA GLY A 221 22.98 -21.00 -20.63
C GLY A 221 23.55 -19.59 -20.41
N SER A 222 24.81 -19.53 -19.93
CA SER A 222 25.47 -18.34 -19.39
C SER A 222 25.54 -17.13 -20.34
N ASP A 223 25.54 -17.39 -21.64
CA ASP A 223 25.82 -16.40 -22.67
C ASP A 223 24.54 -15.66 -23.08
N ALA A 224 23.41 -16.38 -23.17
CA ALA A 224 22.09 -15.78 -23.35
C ALA A 224 21.66 -14.98 -22.12
N PHE A 225 21.96 -15.48 -20.92
CA PHE A 225 21.71 -14.81 -19.65
C PHE A 225 22.57 -13.54 -19.49
N GLY A 226 23.84 -13.59 -19.91
CA GLY A 226 24.74 -12.42 -19.91
C GLY A 226 24.28 -11.31 -20.85
N PHE A 227 23.75 -11.65 -22.02
CA PHE A 227 23.20 -10.69 -22.97
C PHE A 227 21.97 -9.96 -22.42
N LEU A 228 21.06 -10.67 -21.75
CA LEU A 228 19.89 -10.08 -21.10
C LEU A 228 20.29 -9.11 -19.99
N ILE A 229 21.18 -9.52 -19.08
CA ILE A 229 21.64 -8.64 -17.99
C ILE A 229 22.26 -7.36 -18.53
N GLY A 230 23.12 -7.43 -19.57
CA GLY A 230 23.74 -6.25 -20.18
C GLY A 230 22.73 -5.24 -20.74
N GLU A 231 21.69 -5.70 -21.42
CA GLU A 231 20.58 -4.85 -21.91
C GLU A 231 19.76 -4.22 -20.77
N PHE A 232 19.64 -4.91 -19.62
CA PHE A 232 18.82 -4.48 -18.48
C PHE A 232 19.57 -3.58 -17.48
N THR A 233 20.88 -3.72 -17.30
CA THR A 233 21.69 -2.85 -16.42
C THR A 233 21.90 -1.44 -16.97
N ASP A 234 21.93 -1.28 -18.30
CA ASP A 234 22.02 0.05 -18.94
C ASP A 234 20.73 0.89 -18.79
N LYS A 235 19.63 0.25 -18.39
CA LYS A 235 18.35 0.89 -18.06
C LYS A 235 17.99 0.54 -16.63
N ILE A 236 18.52 1.32 -15.67
CA ILE A 236 18.35 1.23 -14.20
C ILE A 236 16.91 0.91 -13.70
N GLY A 237 15.87 0.99 -14.55
CA GLY A 237 14.48 0.68 -14.21
C GLY A 237 14.04 -0.80 -14.23
N ASN A 238 14.92 -1.81 -14.34
CA ASN A 238 14.48 -3.21 -14.46
C ASN A 238 15.11 -4.23 -13.48
N LEU A 239 15.81 -3.77 -12.44
CA LEU A 239 16.40 -4.64 -11.41
C LEU A 239 15.32 -5.42 -10.61
N GLU A 240 14.14 -4.83 -10.46
CA GLU A 240 12.99 -5.37 -9.72
C GLU A 240 12.41 -6.64 -10.39
N SER A 241 12.26 -6.62 -11.71
CA SER A 241 11.81 -7.75 -12.53
C SER A 241 12.80 -8.92 -12.50
N LEU A 242 14.10 -8.60 -12.42
CA LEU A 242 15.19 -9.56 -12.41
C LEU A 242 15.29 -10.31 -11.08
N LEU A 243 15.13 -9.59 -9.96
CA LEU A 243 15.15 -10.16 -8.61
C LEU A 243 13.91 -11.03 -8.35
N LEU A 244 12.73 -10.61 -8.82
CA LEU A 244 11.48 -11.35 -8.67
C LEU A 244 11.54 -12.69 -9.42
N ALA A 245 12.12 -12.70 -10.62
CA ALA A 245 12.22 -13.89 -11.44
C ALA A 245 13.34 -14.85 -10.96
N ALA A 246 14.39 -14.34 -10.33
CA ALA A 246 15.44 -15.14 -9.71
C ALA A 246 14.99 -15.81 -8.41
N ALA A 247 14.17 -15.12 -7.61
CA ALA A 247 13.54 -15.70 -6.41
C ALA A 247 12.60 -16.87 -6.74
N GLU A 248 11.95 -16.86 -7.90
CA GLU A 248 11.14 -18.01 -8.38
C GLU A 248 11.96 -19.16 -8.97
N ALA A 249 13.22 -18.92 -9.34
CA ALA A 249 14.08 -19.89 -10.05
C ALA A 249 14.97 -20.74 -9.12
N GLY A 250 15.10 -20.35 -7.85
CA GLY A 250 15.85 -21.10 -6.83
C GLY A 250 17.21 -20.49 -6.47
N GLU A 251 17.77 -20.96 -5.34
CA GLU A 251 18.93 -20.39 -4.63
C GLU A 251 20.18 -20.21 -5.54
N ASP A 252 20.47 -21.20 -6.39
CA ASP A 252 21.61 -21.17 -7.32
C ASP A 252 21.54 -20.02 -8.34
N THR A 253 20.34 -19.57 -8.68
CA THR A 253 20.13 -18.49 -9.67
C THR A 253 20.38 -17.10 -9.06
N MET A 254 20.12 -16.96 -7.76
CA MET A 254 20.38 -15.71 -7.02
C MET A 254 21.88 -15.45 -6.86
N ASP A 255 22.65 -16.48 -6.51
CA ASP A 255 24.12 -16.39 -6.36
C ASP A 255 24.81 -15.99 -7.67
N MET A 256 24.32 -16.49 -8.81
CA MET A 256 24.82 -16.11 -10.14
C MET A 256 24.58 -14.62 -10.47
N ILE A 257 23.47 -14.04 -10.03
CA ILE A 257 23.16 -12.62 -10.25
C ILE A 257 24.06 -11.74 -9.38
N TYR A 258 24.26 -12.10 -8.11
CA TYR A 258 25.13 -11.36 -7.20
C TYR A 258 26.59 -11.32 -7.68
N GLN A 259 27.11 -12.42 -8.23
CA GLN A 259 28.47 -12.44 -8.80
C GLN A 259 28.63 -11.59 -10.07
N LYS A 260 27.59 -11.48 -10.92
CA LYS A 260 27.69 -10.76 -12.21
C LYS A 260 27.37 -9.27 -12.12
N CYS A 261 26.60 -8.82 -11.15
CA CYS A 261 26.21 -7.41 -11.03
C CYS A 261 27.24 -6.52 -10.33
N ASP A 262 28.45 -7.01 -10.00
CA ASP A 262 29.48 -6.27 -9.27
C ASP A 262 28.92 -5.52 -8.05
N ILE A 263 27.96 -6.14 -7.35
CA ILE A 263 27.51 -5.66 -6.05
C ILE A 263 28.60 -6.15 -5.09
N PRO A 264 29.45 -5.25 -4.54
CA PRO A 264 30.61 -5.67 -3.79
C PRO A 264 30.17 -6.53 -2.60
N ALA A 265 30.60 -7.78 -2.60
CA ALA A 265 30.50 -8.66 -1.46
C ALA A 265 31.44 -8.15 -0.36
N GLY A 266 30.87 -7.66 0.73
CA GLY A 266 31.57 -7.10 1.90
C GLY A 266 31.28 -5.60 2.05
N ILE A 267 30.76 -5.12 3.19
CA ILE A 267 31.04 -5.47 4.60
C ILE A 267 29.75 -5.53 5.41
#